data_AF-A0A7R9QX97-F1
#
_entry.id   AF-A0A7R9QX97-F1
#
_cell.length_a   1.000
_cell.length_b   1.000
_cell.length_c   1.000
_cell.angle_alpha   90.00
_cell.angle_beta   90.00
_cell.angle_gamma   90.00
#
_symmetry.space_group_name_H-M   'P 1'
#
loop_
_entity.id
_entity.type
_entity.pdbx_description
1 polymer ?
#
loop_
_entity_poly.entity_id
_entity_poly.type
_entity_poly.pdbx_seq_one_letter_code
_entity_poly.pdbx_strand_id
1 'polypeptide(L)'
;MLPRGGRRGSRGRDGGDQQAPRGGGTGRSSTGGGGGDRLTHGMSSLSIGGVVTSRGTQGTPIELITNHYRIQGLEGITCLLYEINIQLVRRDGRGSLAMTAAPAAPGVDGRRLRNDRKADNRRIVDQMTREWPEVFANRLYAFDGQQYMYCGRELALPPNGEQHPRRVTIALDGQPEQTFEVRIKFTKPIAFNVINGYFAGKNRAPSDEDFREAIQALEIVLRYVSDRTRVPVGRNLYEPDRRMAIVGTNAEIAFGHYQSLHVTQQGLTFIVDRTATLFLSAGSLAQFLQKEMNIGDIGRQPFTQQLIDAINKKIKGLKIFTNHLPYKRSYVIESMIVKKPGEYTFPDQKGDVVSVEQYFRDHYQRPLRLLNVPLIKTRGSGNTHLPVEVCSLYENQPMPRKLVTANMTRDIVKQSNSQTPTQRFAQIQQ
;
A
#
# COMPACT_ATOMS: atom_id res chain seq x y z
N MET A 1 -19.15 -75.22 45.79
CA MET A 1 -19.39 -75.01 44.36
C MET A 1 -19.27 -73.55 44.00
N LEU A 2 -18.19 -73.08 43.36
CA LEU A 2 -16.84 -73.63 43.11
C LEU A 2 -16.21 -72.76 42.00
N PRO A 3 -14.91 -72.47 41.99
CA PRO A 3 -14.00 -72.03 43.07
C PRO A 3 -13.48 -70.58 42.76
N ARG A 4 -13.23 -69.68 43.73
CA ARG A 4 -12.05 -69.53 44.62
C ARG A 4 -10.71 -69.72 43.86
N GLY A 5 -9.69 -68.88 43.92
CA GLY A 5 -9.35 -67.74 44.75
C GLY A 5 -7.81 -67.63 44.88
N GLY A 6 -7.30 -66.39 45.00
CA GLY A 6 -6.06 -66.04 45.73
C GLY A 6 -4.74 -66.04 44.95
N ARG A 7 -3.64 -65.42 45.40
CA ARG A 7 -3.30 -64.35 46.37
C ARG A 7 -1.74 -64.26 46.38
N ARG A 8 -1.18 -63.12 46.82
CA ARG A 8 0.25 -62.79 47.15
C ARG A 8 1.11 -62.31 45.96
N GLY A 9 1.93 -61.25 46.02
CA GLY A 9 2.29 -60.29 47.08
C GLY A 9 3.80 -60.29 47.38
N SER A 10 4.55 -59.24 46.97
CA SER A 10 5.83 -58.72 47.56
C SER A 10 6.42 -57.64 46.60
N ARG A 11 6.52 -56.35 46.94
CA ARG A 11 7.54 -55.59 47.74
C ARG A 11 8.97 -55.53 47.15
N GLY A 12 9.46 -54.28 46.96
CA GLY A 12 10.87 -53.83 46.76
C GLY A 12 10.96 -52.80 45.60
N ARG A 13 11.17 -51.47 45.77
CA ARG A 13 12.39 -50.69 46.19
C ARG A 13 13.64 -51.15 45.44
N ASP A 14 14.52 -50.34 44.84
CA ASP A 14 14.84 -48.90 44.82
C ASP A 14 15.49 -48.61 43.43
N GLY A 15 15.44 -47.40 42.87
CA GLY A 15 16.57 -46.47 42.94
C GLY A 15 17.39 -46.46 41.64
N GLY A 16 17.45 -45.34 40.92
CA GLY A 16 18.16 -45.28 39.65
C GLY A 16 18.15 -43.90 38.98
N ASP A 17 18.89 -42.99 39.60
CA ASP A 17 19.66 -41.88 39.03
C ASP A 17 19.07 -40.83 38.07
N GLN A 18 19.27 -39.61 38.56
CA GLN A 18 19.38 -38.34 37.87
C GLN A 18 20.42 -38.40 36.75
N GLN A 19 20.10 -37.88 35.56
CA GLN A 19 20.97 -36.90 34.90
C GLN A 19 20.27 -36.19 33.74
N ALA A 20 20.47 -34.88 33.71
CA ALA A 20 19.85 -33.88 32.85
C ALA A 20 20.23 -34.03 31.36
N PRO A 21 19.33 -33.69 30.41
CA PRO A 21 19.73 -33.41 29.05
C PRO A 21 20.07 -31.92 28.87
N ARG A 22 21.30 -31.67 28.41
CA ARG A 22 21.79 -30.40 27.88
C ARG A 22 20.92 -29.96 26.69
N GLY A 23 20.17 -28.88 26.85
CA GLY A 23 19.43 -28.23 25.77
C GLY A 23 20.36 -27.40 24.88
N GLY A 24 20.81 -28.00 23.77
CA GLY A 24 21.41 -27.26 22.65
C GLY A 24 20.33 -26.53 21.85
N GLY A 25 20.06 -25.27 22.19
CA GLY A 25 19.15 -24.40 21.45
C GLY A 25 19.80 -23.88 20.17
N THR A 26 19.54 -24.56 19.05
CA THR A 26 19.81 -24.03 17.71
C THR A 26 18.78 -22.95 17.39
N GLY A 27 19.25 -21.71 17.20
CA GLY A 27 18.42 -20.58 16.77
C GLY A 27 17.86 -20.82 15.36
N ARG A 28 16.63 -21.30 15.28
CA ARG A 28 15.82 -21.30 14.05
C ARG A 28 15.24 -19.91 13.84
N SER A 29 15.72 -19.23 12.81
CA SER A 29 15.05 -18.09 12.19
C SER A 29 13.72 -18.57 11.58
N SER A 30 12.61 -18.14 12.18
CA SER A 30 11.27 -18.41 11.69
C SER A 30 10.95 -17.53 10.47
N THR A 31 11.32 -18.01 9.30
CA THR A 31 10.70 -17.62 8.03
C THR A 31 9.53 -18.55 7.70
N GLY A 32 8.33 -17.99 7.54
CA GLY A 32 7.12 -18.65 7.04
C GLY A 32 6.13 -18.99 8.15
N GLY A 33 4.83 -18.72 8.07
CA GLY A 33 3.99 -18.24 6.98
C GLY A 33 2.52 -18.51 7.37
N GLY A 34 1.58 -17.79 6.76
CA GLY A 34 0.15 -18.14 6.77
C GLY A 34 -0.77 -17.05 7.34
N GLY A 35 -1.68 -16.56 6.50
CA GLY A 35 -2.90 -15.90 6.97
C GLY A 35 -3.28 -14.62 6.23
N GLY A 36 -3.99 -14.75 5.11
CA GLY A 36 -5.07 -13.83 4.74
C GLY A 36 -4.70 -12.45 4.21
N ASP A 37 -5.12 -12.20 2.98
CA ASP A 37 -5.31 -10.87 2.39
C ASP A 37 -6.24 -10.01 3.29
N ARG A 38 -5.67 -9.33 4.30
CA ARG A 38 -6.32 -8.29 5.11
C ARG A 38 -5.71 -6.94 4.79
N LEU A 39 -5.88 -6.51 3.54
CA LEU A 39 -5.76 -5.10 3.14
C LEU A 39 -7.03 -4.34 3.54
N THR A 40 -7.27 -4.21 4.85
CA THR A 40 -8.25 -3.29 5.48
C THR A 40 -8.04 -3.25 6.98
N HIS A 41 -8.18 -2.06 7.55
CA HIS A 41 -7.93 -1.67 8.94
C HIS A 41 -6.46 -1.64 9.33
N GLY A 42 -5.80 -0.52 9.00
CA GLY A 42 -4.70 -0.01 9.80
C GLY A 42 -5.23 0.63 11.08
N MET A 43 -5.94 -0.14 11.89
CA MET A 43 -6.22 0.20 13.27
C MET A 43 -5.64 -0.93 14.11
N SER A 44 -4.65 -0.58 14.93
CA SER A 44 -4.27 -1.32 16.14
C SER A 44 -4.10 -2.84 16.00
N SER A 45 -2.88 -3.29 15.71
CA SER A 45 -2.31 -4.25 16.65
C SER A 45 -1.62 -3.45 17.75
N LEU A 46 -2.40 -2.70 18.52
CA LEU A 46 -2.08 -2.46 19.92
C LEU A 46 -2.29 -3.83 20.57
N SER A 47 -1.38 -4.76 20.31
CA SER A 47 -1.37 -6.06 20.96
C SER A 47 -1.00 -5.77 22.40
N ILE A 48 -2.01 -5.59 23.24
CA ILE A 48 -1.83 -5.56 24.68
C ILE A 48 -1.44 -6.99 25.04
N GLY A 49 -0.15 -7.24 25.22
CA GLY A 49 0.30 -8.41 25.96
C GLY A 49 -0.36 -8.38 27.34
N GLY A 50 -0.63 -9.55 27.92
CA GLY A 50 -1.21 -9.64 29.26
C GLY A 50 -0.46 -8.77 30.28
N VAL A 51 -1.14 -8.42 31.38
CA VAL A 51 -0.55 -7.59 32.44
C VAL A 51 0.79 -8.20 32.86
N VAL A 52 1.87 -7.47 32.59
CA VAL A 52 3.22 -7.89 32.97
C VAL A 52 3.33 -7.66 34.47
N THR A 53 3.18 -8.72 35.26
CA THR A 53 3.21 -8.66 36.73
C THR A 53 4.63 -8.60 37.30
N SER A 54 5.64 -8.98 36.53
CA SER A 54 7.06 -8.90 36.92
C SER A 54 7.98 -8.80 35.72
N ARG A 55 9.20 -8.25 35.93
CA ARG A 55 10.28 -8.24 34.95
C ARG A 55 11.20 -9.44 35.19
N GLY A 56 11.75 -10.01 34.11
CA GLY A 56 12.76 -11.06 34.22
C GLY A 56 14.03 -10.54 34.91
N THR A 57 14.62 -11.35 35.79
CA THR A 57 15.81 -11.00 36.60
C THR A 57 17.05 -11.84 36.27
N GLN A 58 16.93 -12.81 35.38
CA GLN A 58 18.03 -13.68 34.98
C GLN A 58 18.90 -13.04 33.88
N GLY A 59 20.20 -13.34 33.90
CA GLY A 59 21.16 -12.91 32.88
C GLY A 59 22.04 -11.75 33.31
N THR A 60 23.08 -11.48 32.52
CA THR A 60 23.97 -10.34 32.73
C THR A 60 23.35 -9.08 32.13
N PRO A 61 23.21 -7.98 32.90
CA PRO A 61 22.74 -6.71 32.35
C PRO A 61 23.62 -6.23 31.18
N ILE A 62 22.98 -5.73 30.13
CA ILE A 62 23.65 -5.14 28.97
C ILE A 62 22.91 -3.87 28.56
N GLU A 63 23.67 -2.80 28.27
CA GLU A 63 23.11 -1.58 27.73
C GLU A 63 22.88 -1.72 26.23
N LEU A 64 21.69 -1.33 25.77
CA LEU A 64 21.28 -1.44 24.38
C LEU A 64 20.78 -0.09 23.88
N ILE A 65 21.12 0.20 22.63
CA ILE A 65 20.47 1.26 21.85
C ILE A 65 19.36 0.65 21.02
N THR A 66 18.27 1.40 20.83
CA THR A 66 17.12 0.96 20.02
C THR A 66 16.79 2.04 19.01
N ASN A 67 16.15 1.64 17.91
CA ASN A 67 15.64 2.54 16.88
C ASN A 67 14.24 3.09 17.23
N HIS A 68 13.95 3.17 18.54
CA HIS A 68 12.75 3.79 19.08
C HIS A 68 13.06 5.22 19.50
N TYR A 69 12.36 6.17 18.90
CA TYR A 69 12.46 7.58 19.21
C TYR A 69 11.26 7.99 20.05
N ARG A 70 11.49 8.35 21.31
CA ARG A 70 10.40 8.74 22.21
C ARG A 70 9.76 10.06 21.74
N ILE A 71 8.44 10.08 21.64
CA ILE A 71 7.68 11.30 21.37
C ILE A 71 7.34 11.96 22.70
N GLN A 72 7.61 13.26 22.79
CA GLN A 72 7.35 14.12 23.94
C GLN A 72 6.72 15.43 23.47
N GLY A 73 6.23 16.25 24.41
CA GLY A 73 5.71 17.58 24.10
C GLY A 73 4.34 17.60 23.42
N LEU A 74 3.52 16.55 23.59
CA LEU A 74 2.15 16.52 23.09
C LEU A 74 1.16 17.36 23.94
N GLU A 75 1.67 18.01 24.99
CA GLU A 75 0.86 18.76 25.93
C GLU A 75 0.24 20.01 25.30
N GLY A 76 -1.07 20.15 25.43
CA GLY A 76 -1.81 21.29 24.87
C GLY A 76 -1.92 21.25 23.34
N ILE A 77 -1.42 20.21 22.67
CA ILE A 77 -1.57 20.06 21.23
C ILE A 77 -2.96 19.49 20.92
N THR A 78 -3.69 20.21 20.10
CA THR A 78 -4.99 19.79 19.55
C THR A 78 -4.94 19.95 18.03
N CYS A 79 -5.37 18.90 17.31
CA CYS A 79 -5.66 19.00 15.89
C CYS A 79 -7.16 18.98 15.66
N LEU A 80 -7.60 19.50 14.53
CA LEU A 80 -9.01 19.62 14.18
C LEU A 80 -9.32 18.66 13.04
N LEU A 81 -10.31 17.80 13.25
CA LEU A 81 -10.73 16.79 12.30
C LEU A 81 -11.82 17.34 11.38
N TYR A 82 -11.61 17.13 10.08
CA TYR A 82 -12.59 17.41 9.03
C TYR A 82 -12.82 16.15 8.18
N GLU A 83 -14.07 15.95 7.80
CA GLU A 83 -14.46 15.00 6.78
C GLU A 83 -14.45 15.65 5.39
N ILE A 84 -13.78 14.97 4.46
CA ILE A 84 -13.66 15.35 3.06
C ILE A 84 -14.43 14.33 2.23
N ASN A 85 -15.46 14.81 1.53
CA ASN A 85 -16.24 14.00 0.60
C ASN A 85 -15.96 14.46 -0.83
N ILE A 86 -15.44 13.58 -1.68
CA ILE A 86 -15.13 13.83 -3.09
C ILE A 86 -16.02 12.96 -3.95
N GLN A 87 -16.71 13.56 -4.91
CA GLN A 87 -17.54 12.85 -5.87
C GLN A 87 -17.20 13.29 -7.31
N LEU A 88 -16.88 12.35 -8.19
CA LEU A 88 -16.71 12.63 -9.61
C LEU A 88 -18.05 12.97 -10.25
N VAL A 89 -18.13 14.13 -10.90
CA VAL A 89 -19.28 14.54 -11.70
C VAL A 89 -19.17 13.86 -13.07
N ARG A 90 -20.09 12.94 -13.38
CA ARG A 90 -20.08 12.25 -14.67
C ARG A 90 -20.67 13.14 -15.77
N ARG A 91 -20.04 13.10 -16.94
CA ARG A 91 -20.49 13.83 -18.14
C ARG A 91 -21.78 13.27 -18.77
N ASP A 92 -22.16 12.03 -18.43
CA ASP A 92 -23.29 11.31 -19.03
C ASP A 92 -24.62 11.50 -18.27
N GLY A 93 -24.66 12.38 -17.27
CA GLY A 93 -25.86 12.63 -16.46
C GLY A 93 -26.25 11.48 -15.53
N ARG A 94 -25.50 10.37 -15.47
CA ARG A 94 -25.82 9.18 -14.65
C ARG A 94 -25.41 9.32 -13.17
N GLY A 95 -25.59 10.52 -12.61
CA GLY A 95 -25.24 10.85 -11.22
C GLY A 95 -23.72 10.90 -10.95
N SER A 96 -23.35 11.04 -9.66
CA SER A 96 -21.97 11.18 -9.22
C SER A 96 -21.32 9.83 -8.84
N LEU A 97 -19.99 9.74 -8.88
CA LEU A 97 -19.23 8.59 -8.39
C LEU A 97 -18.38 8.99 -7.18
N ALA A 98 -18.68 8.43 -6.01
CA ALA A 98 -17.89 8.66 -4.79
C ALA A 98 -16.44 8.21 -4.97
N MET A 99 -15.51 9.09 -4.59
CA MET A 99 -14.07 8.85 -4.59
C MET A 99 -13.48 8.68 -3.20
N THR A 100 -14.14 9.25 -2.20
CA THR A 100 -13.87 9.11 -0.76
C THR A 100 -14.92 8.22 -0.11
N ALA A 101 -14.58 7.59 1.02
CA ALA A 101 -15.49 6.66 1.69
C ALA A 101 -16.75 7.41 2.11
N ALA A 102 -17.91 6.83 1.83
CA ALA A 102 -19.12 7.30 2.48
C ALA A 102 -18.98 7.04 4.00
N PRO A 103 -19.54 7.90 4.87
CA PRO A 103 -19.58 7.60 6.30
C PRO A 103 -20.18 6.20 6.48
N ALA A 104 -19.46 5.32 7.18
CA ALA A 104 -19.93 3.97 7.40
C ALA A 104 -21.24 4.03 8.20
N ALA A 105 -22.36 3.75 7.56
CA ALA A 105 -23.57 3.44 8.30
C ALA A 105 -23.30 2.18 9.15
N PRO A 106 -23.72 2.13 10.43
CA PRO A 106 -23.53 0.94 11.25
C PRO A 106 -24.14 -0.29 10.56
N GLY A 107 -23.34 -1.32 10.29
CA GLY A 107 -23.82 -2.59 9.72
C GLY A 107 -23.77 -2.71 8.19
N VAL A 108 -23.25 -1.72 7.45
CA VAL A 108 -22.98 -1.88 6.01
C VAL A 108 -21.52 -2.24 5.81
N ASP A 109 -21.25 -3.42 5.25
CA ASP A 109 -19.93 -3.84 4.80
C ASP A 109 -19.45 -2.85 3.73
N GLY A 110 -18.68 -1.86 4.17
CA GLY A 110 -18.28 -0.72 3.35
C GLY A 110 -17.64 -1.24 2.07
N ARG A 111 -18.23 -0.89 0.91
CA ARG A 111 -17.56 -1.08 -0.38
C ARG A 111 -16.22 -0.35 -0.30
N ARG A 112 -15.18 -1.11 0.04
CA ARG A 112 -13.80 -0.66 0.20
C ARG A 112 -13.46 0.16 -1.03
N LEU A 113 -13.37 1.47 -0.88
CA LEU A 113 -12.76 2.27 -1.93
C LEU A 113 -11.36 1.73 -2.10
N ARG A 114 -11.08 1.37 -3.35
CA ARG A 114 -9.83 0.76 -3.72
C ARG A 114 -8.71 1.69 -3.24
N ASN A 115 -7.72 1.10 -2.57
CA ASN A 115 -6.50 1.77 -2.10
C ASN A 115 -5.73 2.48 -3.24
N ASP A 116 -6.17 2.35 -4.50
CA ASP A 116 -5.53 2.82 -5.73
C ASP A 116 -5.77 4.31 -6.04
N ARG A 117 -6.67 5.00 -5.32
CA ARG A 117 -7.05 6.41 -5.56
C ARG A 117 -6.55 7.41 -4.52
N LYS A 118 -5.82 6.98 -3.48
CA LYS A 118 -5.33 7.89 -2.43
C LYS A 118 -4.50 9.05 -2.98
N ALA A 119 -3.65 8.76 -3.96
CA ALA A 119 -2.82 9.78 -4.62
C ALA A 119 -3.67 10.79 -5.40
N ASP A 120 -4.66 10.31 -6.17
CA ASP A 120 -5.58 11.17 -6.92
C ASP A 120 -6.41 12.06 -5.98
N ASN A 121 -6.96 11.48 -4.91
CA ASN A 121 -7.72 12.22 -3.90
C ASN A 121 -6.87 13.32 -3.24
N ARG A 122 -5.59 13.05 -2.94
CA ARG A 122 -4.67 14.06 -2.41
C ARG A 122 -4.44 15.20 -3.40
N ARG A 123 -4.32 14.92 -4.70
CA ARG A 123 -4.19 15.95 -5.74
C ARG A 123 -5.45 16.78 -5.92
N ILE A 124 -6.63 16.17 -5.84
CA ILE A 124 -7.91 16.89 -5.84
C ILE A 124 -7.98 17.84 -4.64
N VAL A 125 -7.59 17.38 -3.46
CA VAL A 125 -7.52 18.24 -2.26
C VAL A 125 -6.48 19.34 -2.40
N ASP A 126 -5.32 19.09 -3.02
CA ASP A 126 -4.30 20.12 -3.29
C ASP A 126 -4.79 21.19 -4.27
N GLN A 127 -5.59 20.80 -5.25
CA GLN A 127 -6.23 21.76 -6.15
C GLN A 127 -7.32 22.56 -5.41
N MET A 128 -8.15 21.89 -4.61
CA MET A 128 -9.17 22.51 -3.78
C MET A 128 -8.59 23.59 -2.86
N THR A 129 -7.45 23.33 -2.20
CA THR A 129 -6.84 24.30 -1.27
C THR A 129 -6.26 25.52 -1.97
N ARG A 130 -5.87 25.40 -3.24
CA ARG A 130 -5.46 26.54 -4.09
C ARG A 130 -6.65 27.35 -4.60
N GLU A 131 -7.75 26.68 -4.92
CA GLU A 131 -8.95 27.32 -5.47
C GLU A 131 -9.83 27.97 -4.39
N TRP A 132 -9.76 27.52 -3.13
CA TRP A 132 -10.59 28.05 -2.02
C TRP A 132 -9.72 28.72 -0.93
N PRO A 133 -8.91 29.76 -1.27
CA PRO A 133 -8.03 30.42 -0.32
C PRO A 133 -8.79 31.07 0.84
N GLU A 134 -10.06 31.43 0.68
CA GLU A 134 -10.92 31.98 1.71
C GLU A 134 -11.29 30.94 2.80
N VAL A 135 -11.34 29.65 2.45
CA VAL A 135 -11.59 28.55 3.40
C VAL A 135 -10.30 28.17 4.13
N PHE A 136 -9.21 28.04 3.36
CA PHE A 136 -7.95 27.48 3.86
C PHE A 136 -7.02 28.53 4.44
N ALA A 137 -7.01 29.77 3.93
CA ALA A 137 -6.15 30.87 4.40
C ALA A 137 -4.68 30.44 4.66
N ASN A 138 -4.10 29.66 3.74
CA ASN A 138 -2.75 29.06 3.84
C ASN A 138 -2.51 28.17 5.07
N ARG A 139 -3.57 27.64 5.70
CA ARG A 139 -3.47 26.70 6.83
C ARG A 139 -2.92 25.36 6.34
N LEU A 140 -1.97 24.83 7.11
CA LEU A 140 -1.41 23.50 6.89
C LEU A 140 -2.44 22.43 7.26
N TYR A 141 -2.48 21.37 6.45
CA TYR A 141 -3.34 20.22 6.66
C TYR A 141 -2.57 18.92 6.40
N ALA A 142 -3.04 17.84 7.01
CA ALA A 142 -2.70 16.47 6.66
C ALA A 142 -3.98 15.75 6.23
N PHE A 143 -4.01 15.20 5.02
CA PHE A 143 -5.14 14.44 4.48
C PHE A 143 -4.72 12.99 4.25
N ASP A 144 -5.50 12.04 4.76
CA ASP A 144 -5.20 10.61 4.66
C ASP A 144 -5.30 10.06 3.22
N GLY A 145 -5.94 10.81 2.32
CA GLY A 145 -6.21 10.41 0.94
C GLY A 145 -7.53 9.67 0.76
N GLN A 146 -8.35 9.55 1.81
CA GLN A 146 -9.58 8.77 1.82
C GLN A 146 -10.79 9.53 2.33
N GLN A 147 -10.74 10.15 3.50
CA GLN A 147 -11.90 10.81 4.11
C GLN A 147 -11.48 11.88 5.11
N TYR A 148 -10.40 11.68 5.87
CA TYR A 148 -10.09 12.54 7.00
C TYR A 148 -8.94 13.50 6.74
N MET A 149 -9.22 14.78 7.00
CA MET A 149 -8.24 15.88 6.99
C MET A 149 -8.05 16.41 8.41
N TYR A 150 -6.80 16.65 8.79
CA TYR A 150 -6.38 17.17 10.08
C TYR A 150 -5.73 18.53 9.89
N CYS A 151 -6.20 19.55 10.59
CA CYS A 151 -5.63 20.90 10.55
C CYS A 151 -5.15 21.34 11.95
N GLY A 152 -4.10 22.15 12.02
CA GLY A 152 -3.63 22.74 13.28
C GLY A 152 -4.41 23.99 13.71
N ARG A 153 -5.23 24.56 12.81
CA ARG A 153 -6.08 25.72 13.04
C ARG A 153 -7.43 25.51 12.36
N GLU A 154 -8.48 26.12 12.88
CA GLU A 154 -9.85 26.00 12.33
C GLU A 154 -9.86 26.38 10.86
N LEU A 155 -10.70 25.79 10.00
CA LEU A 155 -10.92 26.28 8.63
C LEU A 155 -12.04 27.33 8.67
N ALA A 156 -12.03 28.27 7.72
CA ALA A 156 -13.09 29.28 7.63
C ALA A 156 -14.31 28.66 6.95
N LEU A 157 -15.09 27.90 7.72
CA LEU A 157 -16.34 27.27 7.30
C LEU A 157 -17.54 28.12 7.75
N PRO A 158 -18.72 27.92 7.15
CA PRO A 158 -19.95 28.56 7.62
C PRO A 158 -20.29 28.11 9.06
N PRO A 159 -21.18 28.82 9.77
CA PRO A 159 -21.48 28.55 11.18
C PRO A 159 -21.98 27.14 11.49
N ASN A 160 -22.56 26.44 10.51
CA ASN A 160 -22.97 25.04 10.64
C ASN A 160 -21.79 24.05 10.57
N GLY A 161 -20.55 24.53 10.40
CA GLY A 161 -19.35 23.72 10.27
C GLY A 161 -19.25 22.94 8.96
N GLU A 162 -20.07 23.25 7.95
CA GLU A 162 -20.14 22.50 6.70
C GLU A 162 -20.12 23.43 5.49
N GLN A 163 -19.11 23.26 4.64
CA GLN A 163 -19.06 23.95 3.35
C GLN A 163 -19.98 23.23 2.37
N HIS A 164 -20.86 23.99 1.70
CA HIS A 164 -21.65 23.45 0.60
C HIS A 164 -20.75 22.80 -0.46
N PRO A 165 -21.21 21.72 -1.11
CA PRO A 165 -20.43 21.08 -2.16
C PRO A 165 -20.03 22.08 -3.23
N ARG A 166 -18.73 22.12 -3.54
CA ARG A 166 -18.17 23.00 -4.55
C ARG A 166 -17.35 22.20 -5.55
N ARG A 167 -17.30 22.70 -6.78
CA ARG A 167 -16.61 22.03 -7.87
C ARG A 167 -15.13 22.34 -7.87
N VAL A 168 -14.33 21.32 -8.13
CA VAL A 168 -12.89 21.37 -8.37
C VAL A 168 -12.63 20.63 -9.67
N THR A 169 -11.94 21.26 -10.62
CA THR A 169 -11.61 20.64 -11.91
C THR A 169 -10.11 20.42 -12.01
N ILE A 170 -9.70 19.18 -12.25
CA ILE A 170 -8.28 18.81 -12.35
C ILE A 170 -8.07 17.71 -13.39
N ALA A 171 -6.96 17.79 -14.12
CA ALA A 171 -6.43 16.68 -14.89
C ALA A 171 -5.63 15.74 -13.96
N LEU A 172 -6.13 14.54 -13.75
CA LEU A 172 -5.41 13.47 -13.05
C LEU A 172 -4.48 12.72 -14.01
N ASP A 173 -3.49 11.99 -13.48
CA ASP A 173 -2.47 11.33 -14.31
C ASP A 173 -3.08 10.53 -15.47
N GLY A 174 -2.89 11.05 -16.68
CA GLY A 174 -3.34 10.39 -17.89
C GLY A 174 -4.81 10.48 -18.21
N GLN A 175 -5.59 11.25 -17.46
CA GLN A 175 -7.00 11.47 -17.74
C GLN A 175 -7.21 12.90 -18.23
N PRO A 176 -8.18 13.14 -19.13
CA PRO A 176 -8.62 14.50 -19.42
C PRO A 176 -9.14 15.16 -18.13
N GLU A 177 -9.29 16.48 -18.16
CA GLU A 177 -9.87 17.21 -17.02
C GLU A 177 -11.22 16.62 -16.59
N GLN A 178 -11.30 16.37 -15.29
CA GLN A 178 -12.48 15.85 -14.62
C GLN A 178 -12.91 16.84 -13.56
N THR A 179 -14.22 17.01 -13.43
CA THR A 179 -14.81 17.86 -12.39
C THR A 179 -15.27 16.99 -11.24
N PHE A 180 -14.91 17.40 -10.04
CA PHE A 180 -15.26 16.75 -8.79
C PHE A 180 -16.07 17.73 -7.96
N GLU A 181 -17.10 17.23 -7.31
CA GLU A 181 -17.80 17.94 -6.25
C GLU A 181 -17.19 17.55 -4.91
N VAL A 182 -16.68 18.54 -4.19
CA VAL A 182 -15.97 18.35 -2.91
C VAL A 182 -16.73 19.05 -1.80
N ARG A 183 -16.89 18.38 -0.67
CA ARG A 183 -17.53 18.89 0.55
C ARG A 183 -16.60 18.73 1.73
N ILE A 184 -16.53 19.76 2.58
CA ILE A 184 -15.74 19.79 3.81
C ILE A 184 -16.70 19.95 4.98
N LYS A 185 -16.58 19.09 5.99
CA LYS A 185 -17.36 19.17 7.22
C LYS A 185 -16.44 19.09 8.42
N PHE A 186 -16.55 20.05 9.34
CA PHE A 186 -15.90 19.97 10.65
C PHE A 186 -16.54 18.85 11.47
N THR A 187 -15.70 18.03 12.10
CA THR A 187 -16.15 16.91 12.93
C THR A 187 -15.96 17.24 14.41
N LYS A 188 -14.70 17.31 14.88
CA LYS A 188 -14.36 17.57 16.29
C LYS A 188 -12.89 17.95 16.47
N PRO A 189 -12.52 18.58 17.59
CA PRO A 189 -11.13 18.67 18.02
C PRO A 189 -10.63 17.31 18.54
N ILE A 190 -9.36 17.00 18.30
CA ILE A 190 -8.64 15.83 18.82
C ILE A 190 -7.45 16.35 19.64
N ALA A 191 -7.59 16.29 20.97
CA ALA A 191 -6.54 16.70 21.89
C ALA A 191 -5.56 15.55 22.14
N PHE A 192 -4.26 15.77 21.90
CA PHE A 192 -3.23 14.75 22.12
C PHE A 192 -2.88 14.52 23.60
N ASN A 193 -3.39 15.36 24.51
CA ASN A 193 -3.30 15.15 25.96
C ASN A 193 -3.86 13.79 26.42
N VAL A 194 -4.79 13.19 25.66
CA VAL A 194 -5.28 11.82 25.93
C VAL A 194 -4.14 10.80 25.96
N ILE A 195 -3.11 10.98 25.14
CA ILE A 195 -1.95 10.08 25.06
C ILE A 195 -1.12 10.17 26.35
N ASN A 196 -0.89 11.39 26.85
CA ASN A 196 -0.16 11.58 28.11
C ASN A 196 -0.97 11.06 29.30
N GLY A 197 -2.28 11.29 29.30
CA GLY A 197 -3.20 10.76 30.32
C GLY A 197 -3.15 9.22 30.41
N TYR A 198 -3.05 8.54 29.26
CA TYR A 198 -2.86 7.10 29.19
C TYR A 198 -1.60 6.64 29.94
N PHE A 199 -0.45 7.24 29.64
CA PHE A 199 0.82 6.86 30.29
C PHE A 199 0.91 7.29 31.77
N ALA A 200 0.13 8.29 32.18
CA ALA A 200 0.02 8.72 33.57
C ALA A 200 -0.92 7.82 34.42
N GLY A 201 -1.44 6.73 33.86
CA GLY A 201 -2.31 5.79 34.59
C GLY A 201 -3.71 6.33 34.86
N LYS A 202 -4.18 7.34 34.13
CA LYS A 202 -5.53 7.94 34.30
C LYS A 202 -6.65 7.07 33.70
N ASN A 203 -6.57 5.74 33.81
CA ASN A 203 -7.58 4.75 33.42
C ASN A 203 -8.17 4.89 31.99
N ARG A 204 -7.34 5.19 30.99
CA ARG A 204 -7.74 5.01 29.59
C ARG A 204 -7.19 3.69 29.11
N ALA A 205 -8.04 2.80 28.61
CA ALA A 205 -7.56 1.60 27.94
C ALA A 205 -7.08 1.97 26.53
N PRO A 206 -6.16 1.22 25.90
CA PRO A 206 -5.82 1.44 24.48
C PRO A 206 -7.00 1.24 23.52
N SER A 207 -8.11 0.68 24.02
CA SER A 207 -9.40 0.58 23.33
C SER A 207 -10.23 1.85 23.40
N ASP A 208 -9.86 2.83 24.22
CA ASP A 208 -10.47 4.15 24.29
C ASP A 208 -10.43 4.80 22.90
N GLU A 209 -11.59 5.23 22.42
CA GLU A 209 -11.77 5.78 21.07
C GLU A 209 -10.94 7.05 20.88
N ASP A 210 -10.96 7.97 21.85
CA ASP A 210 -10.20 9.22 21.78
C ASP A 210 -8.70 8.96 21.71
N PHE A 211 -8.23 7.94 22.44
CA PHE A 211 -6.82 7.53 22.39
C PHE A 211 -6.45 7.01 21.01
N ARG A 212 -7.27 6.12 20.43
CA ARG A 212 -7.01 5.53 19.11
C ARG A 212 -7.05 6.59 18.01
N GLU A 213 -7.99 7.52 18.07
CA GLU A 213 -8.08 8.64 17.15
C GLU A 213 -6.87 9.57 17.26
N ALA A 214 -6.42 9.90 18.47
CA ALA A 214 -5.22 10.72 18.66
C ALA A 214 -3.96 10.06 18.09
N ILE A 215 -3.78 8.75 18.31
CA ILE A 215 -2.68 7.99 17.73
C ILE A 215 -2.76 7.97 16.20
N GLN A 216 -3.95 7.75 15.64
CA GLN A 216 -4.17 7.74 14.19
C GLN A 216 -3.90 9.11 13.56
N ALA A 217 -4.40 10.19 14.17
CA ALA A 217 -4.16 11.55 13.73
C ALA A 217 -2.66 11.85 13.70
N LEU A 218 -1.94 11.48 14.76
CA LEU A 218 -0.50 11.66 14.84
C LEU A 218 0.26 10.82 13.79
N GLU A 219 -0.13 9.57 13.56
CA GLU A 219 0.49 8.72 12.52
C GLU A 219 0.30 9.33 11.11
N ILE A 220 -0.91 9.85 10.82
CA ILE A 220 -1.21 10.50 9.54
C ILE A 220 -0.42 11.79 9.36
N VAL A 221 -0.36 12.65 10.39
CA VAL A 221 0.39 13.91 10.36
C VAL A 221 1.88 13.65 10.14
N LEU A 222 2.49 12.74 10.92
CA LEU A 222 3.91 12.40 10.79
C LEU A 222 4.25 11.81 9.42
N ARG A 223 3.32 11.06 8.82
CA ARG A 223 3.52 10.41 7.53
C ARG A 223 3.19 11.30 6.34
N TYR A 224 2.50 12.41 6.54
CA TYR A 224 1.83 13.15 5.47
C TYR A 224 2.76 13.63 4.35
N VAL A 225 3.90 14.24 4.71
CA VAL A 225 4.89 14.75 3.75
C VAL A 225 5.53 13.58 3.00
N SER A 226 5.93 12.53 3.72
CA SER A 226 6.58 11.35 3.14
C SER A 226 5.69 10.58 2.18
N ASP A 227 4.38 10.47 2.44
CA ASP A 227 3.41 9.86 1.52
C ASP A 227 3.31 10.59 0.17
N ARG A 228 3.80 11.84 0.09
CA ARG A 228 3.76 12.66 -1.14
C ARG A 228 5.08 12.69 -1.89
N THR A 229 6.19 12.52 -1.20
CA THR A 229 7.53 12.58 -1.78
C THR A 229 8.15 11.21 -2.02
N ARG A 230 7.51 10.14 -1.52
CA ARG A 230 8.01 8.76 -1.57
C ARG A 230 6.92 7.82 -2.05
N VAL A 231 7.28 6.55 -2.33
CA VAL A 231 6.32 5.51 -2.70
C VAL A 231 5.89 4.73 -1.45
N PRO A 232 4.65 4.88 -0.97
CA PRO A 232 4.17 4.16 0.20
C PRO A 232 3.79 2.71 -0.15
N VAL A 233 4.29 1.76 0.64
CA VAL A 233 3.87 0.34 0.59
C VAL A 233 3.61 -0.12 2.02
N GLY A 234 2.34 -0.11 2.42
CA GLY A 234 1.99 -0.32 3.83
C GLY A 234 2.63 0.76 4.71
N ARG A 235 3.42 0.34 5.70
CA ARG A 235 4.18 1.26 6.58
C ARG A 235 5.57 1.64 6.06
N ASN A 236 6.01 1.03 4.96
CA ASN A 236 7.26 1.37 4.31
C ASN A 236 7.10 2.56 3.37
N LEU A 237 8.16 3.34 3.24
CA LEU A 237 8.27 4.50 2.35
C LEU A 237 9.56 4.37 1.55
N TYR A 238 9.43 4.10 0.25
CA TYR A 238 10.56 3.87 -0.64
C TYR A 238 10.91 5.12 -1.43
N GLU A 239 12.20 5.36 -1.63
CA GLU A 239 12.73 6.50 -2.37
C GLU A 239 13.05 6.07 -3.81
N PRO A 240 12.32 6.60 -4.82
CA PRO A 240 12.58 6.33 -6.23
C PRO A 240 14.01 6.59 -6.69
N ASP A 241 14.66 7.60 -6.13
CA ASP A 241 15.97 8.08 -6.61
C ASP A 241 17.14 7.31 -5.99
N ARG A 242 16.89 6.52 -4.94
CA ARG A 242 17.90 5.65 -4.29
C ARG A 242 17.84 4.21 -4.79
N ARG A 243 17.45 4.02 -6.05
CA ARG A 243 17.45 2.70 -6.68
C ARG A 243 18.88 2.22 -6.96
N MET A 244 19.11 0.94 -6.73
CA MET A 244 20.34 0.26 -7.12
C MET A 244 20.19 -0.46 -8.46
N ALA A 245 21.31 -0.99 -8.95
CA ALA A 245 21.41 -1.77 -10.19
C ALA A 245 20.29 -2.80 -10.35
N ILE A 246 19.93 -3.07 -11.61
CA ILE A 246 18.93 -4.08 -12.00
C ILE A 246 19.33 -5.44 -11.40
N VAL A 247 18.37 -6.09 -10.74
CA VAL A 247 18.50 -7.42 -10.15
C VAL A 247 17.52 -8.36 -10.83
N GLY A 248 18.02 -9.48 -11.35
CA GLY A 248 17.21 -10.40 -12.14
C GLY A 248 16.67 -9.78 -13.44
N THR A 249 15.47 -10.19 -13.85
CA THR A 249 15.01 -10.04 -15.24
C THR A 249 14.23 -8.74 -15.52
N ASN A 250 13.64 -8.09 -14.52
CA ASN A 250 12.90 -6.83 -14.65
C ASN A 250 12.70 -6.15 -13.27
N ALA A 251 13.67 -6.29 -12.37
CA ALA A 251 13.54 -5.80 -11.00
C ALA A 251 14.68 -4.83 -10.65
N GLU A 252 14.36 -3.82 -9.86
CA GLU A 252 15.30 -2.87 -9.28
C GLU A 252 15.12 -2.89 -7.76
N ILE A 253 16.22 -2.92 -7.01
CA ILE A 253 16.16 -2.76 -5.56
C ILE A 253 15.99 -1.27 -5.24
N ALA A 254 14.96 -0.93 -4.48
CA ALA A 254 14.78 0.39 -3.91
C ALA A 254 14.89 0.34 -2.39
N PHE A 255 15.61 1.32 -1.82
CA PHE A 255 15.68 1.52 -0.38
C PHE A 255 14.62 2.49 0.10
N GLY A 256 14.33 2.39 1.39
CA GLY A 256 13.40 3.25 2.07
C GLY A 256 13.53 3.10 3.56
N HIS A 257 12.53 3.61 4.27
CA HIS A 257 12.38 3.37 5.69
C HIS A 257 10.98 2.86 6.03
N TYR A 258 10.93 2.01 7.04
CA TYR A 258 9.75 1.70 7.81
C TYR A 258 9.54 2.80 8.83
N GLN A 259 8.29 3.21 9.04
CA GLN A 259 7.94 4.07 10.17
C GLN A 259 6.60 3.67 10.81
N SER A 260 6.53 3.74 12.13
CA SER A 260 5.30 3.48 12.89
C SER A 260 5.32 4.08 14.28
N LEU A 261 4.13 4.34 14.84
CA LEU A 261 3.95 4.68 16.24
C LEU A 261 3.67 3.43 17.07
N HIS A 262 4.30 3.35 18.24
CA HIS A 262 4.15 2.25 19.19
C HIS A 262 3.95 2.75 20.61
N VAL A 263 2.96 2.18 21.28
CA VAL A 263 2.72 2.37 22.71
C VAL A 263 3.62 1.39 23.46
N THR A 264 4.52 1.90 24.29
CA THR A 264 5.47 1.09 25.06
C THR A 264 5.43 1.45 26.54
N GLN A 265 6.06 0.65 27.41
CA GLN A 265 6.20 1.00 28.82
C GLN A 265 6.97 2.30 29.07
N GLN A 266 7.80 2.74 28.11
CA GLN A 266 8.57 3.99 28.22
C GLN A 266 7.80 5.22 27.71
N GLY A 267 6.59 5.02 27.16
CA GLY A 267 5.79 6.05 26.51
C GLY A 267 5.52 5.74 25.04
N LEU A 268 5.02 6.75 24.32
CA LEU A 268 4.82 6.68 22.88
C LEU A 268 6.18 6.78 22.17
N THR A 269 6.47 5.83 21.29
CA THR A 269 7.70 5.80 20.52
C THR A 269 7.41 5.74 19.04
N PHE A 270 8.16 6.52 18.25
CA PHE A 270 8.25 6.42 16.81
C PHE A 270 9.38 5.47 16.44
N ILE A 271 9.06 4.39 15.73
CA ILE A 271 10.04 3.45 15.24
C ILE A 271 10.42 3.87 13.83
N VAL A 272 11.71 3.96 13.56
CA VAL A 272 12.26 4.12 12.20
C VAL A 272 13.22 2.99 11.93
N ASP A 273 13.10 2.33 10.79
CA ASP A 273 14.06 1.29 10.39
C ASP A 273 14.29 1.32 8.89
N ARG A 274 15.45 0.87 8.44
CA ARG A 274 15.74 0.75 7.01
C ARG A 274 14.99 -0.42 6.41
N THR A 275 14.48 -0.23 5.20
CA THR A 275 13.86 -1.29 4.42
C THR A 275 14.36 -1.26 2.98
N ALA A 276 14.28 -2.42 2.32
CA ALA A 276 14.56 -2.59 0.90
C ALA A 276 13.47 -3.46 0.28
N THR A 277 13.08 -3.15 -0.96
CA THR A 277 12.16 -4.01 -1.72
C THR A 277 12.44 -3.91 -3.21
N LEU A 278 11.73 -4.72 -3.99
CA LEU A 278 11.85 -4.73 -5.44
C LEU A 278 10.78 -3.84 -6.08
N PHE A 279 11.21 -3.10 -7.07
CA PHE A 279 10.38 -2.34 -7.99
C PHE A 279 10.51 -2.93 -9.38
N LEU A 280 9.46 -2.80 -10.20
CA LEU A 280 9.55 -3.16 -11.60
C LEU A 280 10.44 -2.16 -12.33
N SER A 281 11.32 -2.66 -13.18
CA SER A 281 12.03 -1.82 -14.14
C SER A 281 11.02 -1.14 -15.08
N ALA A 282 11.12 0.17 -15.18
CA ALA A 282 10.28 0.94 -16.10
C ALA A 282 10.66 0.62 -17.55
N GLY A 283 9.69 0.67 -18.47
CA GLY A 283 9.96 0.46 -19.89
C GLY A 283 8.78 -0.09 -20.67
N SER A 284 9.06 -0.44 -21.94
CA SER A 284 8.07 -1.02 -22.86
C SER A 284 7.53 -2.34 -22.34
N LEU A 285 6.21 -2.53 -22.43
CA LEU A 285 5.58 -3.80 -22.07
C LEU A 285 6.09 -4.95 -22.96
N ALA A 286 6.41 -4.68 -24.23
CA ALA A 286 6.99 -5.66 -25.14
C ALA A 286 8.34 -6.17 -24.62
N GLN A 287 9.24 -5.25 -24.24
CA GLN A 287 10.57 -5.59 -23.70
C GLN A 287 10.46 -6.31 -22.36
N PHE A 288 9.52 -5.88 -21.49
CA PHE A 288 9.24 -6.57 -20.24
C PHE A 288 8.86 -8.02 -20.49
N LEU A 289 7.92 -8.27 -21.42
CA LEU A 289 7.48 -9.62 -21.79
C LEU A 289 8.60 -10.46 -22.40
N GLN A 290 9.43 -9.87 -23.28
CA GLN A 290 10.59 -10.55 -23.86
C GLN A 290 11.52 -11.08 -22.79
N LYS A 291 11.90 -10.22 -21.84
CA LYS A 291 12.77 -10.60 -20.73
C LYS A 291 12.09 -11.63 -19.83
N GLU A 292 10.86 -11.35 -19.36
CA GLU A 292 10.17 -12.17 -18.36
C GLU A 292 9.83 -13.58 -18.86
N MET A 293 9.58 -13.73 -20.17
CA MET A 293 9.26 -15.00 -20.80
C MET A 293 10.44 -15.61 -21.58
N ASN A 294 11.61 -14.99 -21.55
CA ASN A 294 12.79 -15.38 -22.32
C ASN A 294 12.51 -15.53 -23.84
N ILE A 295 11.75 -14.57 -24.39
CA ILE A 295 11.41 -14.50 -25.82
C ILE A 295 12.43 -13.59 -26.51
N GLY A 296 13.12 -14.11 -27.53
CA GLY A 296 14.10 -13.35 -28.32
C GLY A 296 13.45 -12.21 -29.12
N ASP A 297 12.56 -12.53 -30.06
CA ASP A 297 11.78 -11.56 -30.84
C ASP A 297 10.28 -11.80 -30.63
N ILE A 298 9.62 -10.88 -29.92
CA ILE A 298 8.19 -10.98 -29.64
C ILE A 298 7.31 -10.88 -30.89
N GLY A 299 7.76 -10.18 -31.94
CA GLY A 299 7.01 -10.03 -33.19
C GLY A 299 6.95 -11.32 -34.01
N ARG A 300 7.92 -12.22 -33.80
CA ARG A 300 8.00 -13.55 -34.45
C ARG A 300 7.53 -14.69 -33.55
N GLN A 301 7.21 -14.42 -32.28
CA GLN A 301 6.82 -15.42 -31.32
C GLN A 301 5.44 -16.02 -31.64
N PRO A 302 5.30 -17.35 -31.73
CA PRO A 302 3.98 -18.00 -31.73
C PRO A 302 3.32 -17.88 -30.36
N PHE A 303 2.13 -17.30 -30.30
CA PHE A 303 1.33 -17.14 -29.08
C PHE A 303 0.30 -18.27 -28.93
N THR A 304 0.74 -19.40 -28.37
CA THR A 304 -0.15 -20.49 -27.97
C THR A 304 -0.97 -20.10 -26.73
N GLN A 305 -2.08 -20.80 -26.49
CA GLN A 305 -2.89 -20.58 -25.28
C GLN A 305 -2.05 -20.76 -24.00
N GLN A 306 -1.16 -21.76 -23.97
CA GLN A 306 -0.26 -22.01 -22.84
C GLN A 306 0.69 -20.84 -22.58
N LEU A 307 1.25 -20.23 -23.64
CA LEU A 307 2.12 -19.06 -23.50
C LEU A 307 1.33 -17.84 -23.00
N ILE A 308 0.12 -17.61 -23.54
CA ILE A 308 -0.76 -16.52 -23.10
C ILE A 308 -1.12 -16.69 -21.62
N ASP A 309 -1.42 -17.90 -21.17
CA ASP A 309 -1.73 -18.19 -19.77
C ASP A 309 -0.51 -17.94 -18.86
N ALA A 310 0.69 -18.31 -19.31
CA ALA A 310 1.93 -18.03 -18.60
C ALA A 310 2.20 -16.52 -18.50
N ILE A 311 2.03 -15.78 -19.61
CA ILE A 311 2.12 -14.31 -19.64
C ILE A 311 1.11 -13.69 -18.67
N ASN A 312 -0.14 -14.16 -18.68
CA ASN A 312 -1.21 -13.65 -17.85
C ASN A 312 -0.93 -13.80 -16.35
N LYS A 313 -0.30 -14.90 -15.94
CA LYS A 313 0.17 -15.08 -14.55
C LYS A 313 1.14 -13.95 -14.17
N LYS A 314 1.99 -13.51 -15.09
CA LYS A 314 2.99 -12.45 -14.87
C LYS A 314 2.39 -11.04 -14.87
N ILE A 315 1.61 -10.69 -15.89
CA ILE A 315 1.20 -9.28 -16.12
C ILE A 315 -0.11 -8.86 -15.43
N LYS A 316 -0.96 -9.80 -15.00
CA LYS A 316 -2.26 -9.46 -14.42
C LYS A 316 -2.11 -8.54 -13.21
N GLY A 317 -2.80 -7.39 -13.25
CA GLY A 317 -2.81 -6.38 -12.19
C GLY A 317 -1.68 -5.34 -12.27
N LEU A 318 -0.75 -5.44 -13.21
CA LEU A 318 0.26 -4.41 -13.43
C LEU A 318 -0.39 -3.11 -13.96
N LYS A 319 0.19 -1.97 -13.58
CA LYS A 319 -0.24 -0.66 -14.06
C LYS A 319 0.61 -0.30 -15.29
N ILE A 320 -0.06 0.05 -16.38
CA ILE A 320 0.58 0.49 -17.62
C ILE A 320 0.02 1.84 -18.04
N PHE A 321 0.81 2.59 -18.80
CA PHE A 321 0.31 3.74 -19.55
C PHE A 321 0.49 3.53 -21.05
N THR A 322 -0.27 4.28 -21.82
CA THR A 322 -0.14 4.29 -23.29
C THR A 322 0.76 5.43 -23.77
N ASN A 323 1.53 5.17 -24.83
CA ASN A 323 2.48 6.11 -25.42
C ASN A 323 2.08 6.58 -26.84
N HIS A 324 0.82 6.37 -27.23
CA HIS A 324 0.27 6.81 -28.53
C HIS A 324 -0.56 8.11 -28.43
N LEU A 325 -0.80 8.60 -27.22
CA LEU A 325 -1.53 9.83 -26.95
C LEU A 325 -0.55 10.92 -26.50
N PRO A 326 -0.89 12.22 -26.64
CA PRO A 326 -0.07 13.31 -26.12
C PRO A 326 0.03 13.33 -24.58
N TYR A 327 -0.74 12.48 -23.88
CA TYR A 327 -0.71 12.33 -22.43
C TYR A 327 -0.62 10.86 -22.02
N LYS A 328 -0.02 10.58 -20.85
CA LYS A 328 0.21 9.21 -20.33
C LYS A 328 -1.06 8.60 -19.75
N ARG A 329 -1.96 8.05 -20.57
CA ARG A 329 -3.22 7.45 -20.07
C ARG A 329 -3.00 6.16 -19.29
N SER A 330 -3.43 6.12 -18.02
CA SER A 330 -3.26 4.97 -17.12
C SER A 330 -4.29 3.86 -17.32
N TYR A 331 -3.83 2.61 -17.24
CA TYR A 331 -4.64 1.40 -17.23
C TYR A 331 -4.10 0.35 -16.26
N VAL A 332 -4.96 -0.58 -15.85
CA VAL A 332 -4.55 -1.80 -15.12
C VAL A 332 -4.82 -3.01 -16.00
N ILE A 333 -3.82 -3.87 -16.18
CA ILE A 333 -3.95 -5.07 -17.01
C ILE A 333 -4.93 -6.07 -16.37
N GLU A 334 -5.93 -6.49 -17.14
CA GLU A 334 -6.78 -7.63 -16.81
C GLU A 334 -6.14 -8.92 -17.29
N SER A 335 -5.83 -8.98 -18.59
CA SER A 335 -5.18 -10.11 -19.27
C SER A 335 -4.69 -9.72 -20.67
N MET A 336 -3.80 -10.51 -21.24
CA MET A 336 -3.62 -10.68 -22.68
C MET A 336 -4.72 -11.62 -23.20
N ILE A 337 -5.31 -11.29 -24.35
CA ILE A 337 -6.32 -12.09 -25.04
C ILE A 337 -5.72 -12.73 -26.30
N VAL A 338 -6.36 -13.75 -26.87
CA VAL A 338 -5.84 -14.45 -28.06
C VAL A 338 -5.90 -13.60 -29.33
N LYS A 339 -6.87 -12.67 -29.43
CA LYS A 339 -7.08 -11.87 -30.65
C LYS A 339 -5.92 -10.91 -30.93
N LYS A 340 -5.49 -10.89 -32.18
CA LYS A 340 -4.49 -9.96 -32.73
C LYS A 340 -5.12 -8.62 -33.13
N PRO A 341 -4.30 -7.56 -33.35
CA PRO A 341 -4.81 -6.24 -33.77
C PRO A 341 -5.74 -6.26 -34.99
N GLY A 342 -5.46 -7.09 -36.01
CA GLY A 342 -6.30 -7.20 -37.20
C GLY A 342 -7.61 -7.99 -36.99
N GLU A 343 -7.68 -8.84 -35.97
CA GLU A 343 -8.81 -9.76 -35.71
C GLU A 343 -9.84 -9.19 -34.72
N TYR A 344 -9.43 -8.24 -33.89
CA TYR A 344 -10.32 -7.59 -32.91
C TYR A 344 -10.94 -6.34 -33.52
N THR A 345 -12.27 -6.35 -33.63
CA THR A 345 -13.06 -5.20 -34.12
C THR A 345 -13.91 -4.57 -33.01
N PHE A 346 -14.18 -3.29 -33.16
CA PHE A 346 -15.04 -2.50 -32.27
C PHE A 346 -15.68 -1.34 -33.02
N PRO A 347 -16.84 -0.82 -32.57
CA PRO A 347 -17.42 0.39 -33.14
C PRO A 347 -16.57 1.60 -32.74
N ASP A 348 -16.15 2.39 -33.73
CA ASP A 348 -15.43 3.64 -33.52
C ASP A 348 -16.36 4.78 -33.04
N GLN A 349 -15.85 6.01 -32.99
CA GLN A 349 -16.65 7.17 -32.57
C GLN A 349 -17.79 7.53 -33.55
N LYS A 350 -17.68 7.11 -34.82
CA LYS A 350 -18.71 7.30 -35.84
C LYS A 350 -19.71 6.13 -35.86
N GLY A 351 -19.42 5.06 -35.12
CA GLY A 351 -20.22 3.83 -35.09
C GLY A 351 -19.76 2.80 -36.12
N ASP A 352 -18.70 3.08 -36.88
CA ASP A 352 -18.15 2.18 -37.89
C ASP A 352 -17.38 1.05 -37.22
N VAL A 353 -17.61 -0.19 -37.67
CA VAL A 353 -16.90 -1.35 -37.13
C VAL A 353 -15.51 -1.43 -37.77
N VAL A 354 -14.48 -1.13 -36.97
CA VAL A 354 -13.08 -1.12 -37.42
C VAL A 354 -12.24 -2.07 -36.58
N SER A 355 -11.16 -2.60 -37.17
CA SER A 355 -10.18 -3.37 -36.40
C SER A 355 -9.25 -2.46 -35.59
N VAL A 356 -8.61 -2.99 -34.54
CA VAL A 356 -7.60 -2.23 -33.79
C VAL A 356 -6.45 -1.81 -34.69
N GLU A 357 -6.02 -2.68 -35.60
CA GLU A 357 -4.99 -2.34 -36.58
C GLU A 357 -5.40 -1.16 -37.46
N GLN A 358 -6.59 -1.22 -38.07
CA GLN A 358 -7.09 -0.16 -38.94
C GLN A 358 -7.27 1.15 -38.18
N TYR A 359 -7.83 1.10 -36.97
CA TYR A 359 -8.03 2.27 -36.14
C TYR A 359 -6.71 2.97 -35.81
N PHE A 360 -5.66 2.22 -35.44
CA PHE A 360 -4.35 2.83 -35.16
C PHE A 360 -3.69 3.43 -36.41
N ARG A 361 -3.88 2.79 -37.57
CA ARG A 361 -3.39 3.30 -38.84
C ARG A 361 -4.07 4.61 -39.25
N ASP A 362 -5.40 4.65 -39.21
CA ASP A 362 -6.17 5.77 -39.78
C ASP A 362 -6.34 6.92 -38.79
N HIS A 363 -6.68 6.61 -37.53
CA HIS A 363 -7.01 7.62 -36.53
C HIS A 363 -5.76 8.22 -35.87
N TYR A 364 -4.76 7.39 -35.56
CA TYR A 364 -3.52 7.84 -34.92
C TYR A 364 -2.35 8.02 -35.91
N GLN A 365 -2.56 7.74 -37.21
CA GLN A 365 -1.51 7.78 -38.23
C GLN A 365 -0.27 6.95 -37.83
N ARG A 366 -0.49 5.85 -37.09
CA ARG A 366 0.56 5.05 -36.47
C ARG A 366 0.35 3.57 -36.81
N PRO A 367 0.90 3.09 -37.94
CA PRO A 367 0.82 1.68 -38.30
C PRO A 367 1.54 0.82 -37.26
N LEU A 368 0.86 -0.22 -36.79
CA LEU A 368 1.41 -1.18 -35.83
C LEU A 368 2.42 -2.10 -36.51
N ARG A 369 3.51 -2.42 -35.81
CA ARG A 369 4.55 -3.35 -36.27
C ARG A 369 4.35 -4.74 -35.70
N LEU A 370 3.84 -4.83 -34.47
CA LEU A 370 3.63 -6.09 -33.75
C LEU A 370 2.27 -6.73 -34.07
N LEU A 371 1.96 -6.94 -35.36
CA LEU A 371 0.66 -7.44 -35.82
C LEU A 371 0.35 -8.89 -35.38
N ASN A 372 1.38 -9.70 -35.13
CA ASN A 372 1.22 -11.06 -34.63
C ASN A 372 1.10 -11.15 -33.10
N VAL A 373 1.30 -10.05 -32.39
CA VAL A 373 1.29 -10.01 -30.92
C VAL A 373 -0.13 -9.76 -30.42
N PRO A 374 -0.69 -10.62 -29.56
CA PRO A 374 -2.06 -10.46 -29.09
C PRO A 374 -2.28 -9.21 -28.21
N LEU A 375 -3.54 -8.79 -28.12
CA LEU A 375 -3.92 -7.55 -27.44
C LEU A 375 -3.96 -7.70 -25.91
N ILE A 376 -3.75 -6.57 -25.21
CA ILE A 376 -3.94 -6.43 -23.77
C ILE A 376 -5.34 -5.92 -23.48
N LYS A 377 -6.14 -6.73 -22.77
CA LYS A 377 -7.39 -6.30 -22.15
C LYS A 377 -7.11 -5.60 -20.82
N THR A 378 -7.71 -4.44 -20.64
CA THR A 378 -7.59 -3.62 -19.43
C THR A 378 -8.83 -3.73 -18.56
N ARG A 379 -8.67 -3.58 -17.24
CA ARG A 379 -9.78 -3.56 -16.28
C ARG A 379 -10.57 -2.26 -16.42
N GLY A 380 -11.91 -2.35 -16.45
CA GLY A 380 -12.79 -1.19 -16.41
C GLY A 380 -14.09 -1.43 -17.17
N SER A 381 -15.02 -0.48 -17.09
CA SER A 381 -16.33 -0.57 -17.77
C SER A 381 -16.24 -0.48 -19.30
N GLY A 382 -15.14 0.03 -19.84
CA GLY A 382 -14.97 0.28 -21.28
C GLY A 382 -14.37 -0.86 -22.09
N ASN A 383 -14.13 -2.04 -21.49
CA ASN A 383 -13.57 -3.23 -22.15
C ASN A 383 -12.44 -2.90 -23.16
N THR A 384 -11.49 -2.06 -22.76
CA THR A 384 -10.49 -1.48 -23.67
C THR A 384 -9.38 -2.49 -23.95
N HIS A 385 -9.09 -2.69 -25.25
CA HIS A 385 -8.05 -3.57 -25.75
C HIS A 385 -6.94 -2.76 -26.41
N LEU A 386 -5.70 -3.00 -26.00
CA LEU A 386 -4.55 -2.20 -26.40
C LEU A 386 -3.47 -3.07 -27.05
N PRO A 387 -2.86 -2.63 -28.16
CA PRO A 387 -1.65 -3.26 -28.68
C PRO A 387 -0.51 -3.20 -27.65
N VAL A 388 0.23 -4.30 -27.49
CA VAL A 388 1.39 -4.36 -26.58
C VAL A 388 2.43 -3.28 -26.94
N GLU A 389 2.59 -2.99 -28.23
CA GLU A 389 3.53 -2.01 -28.78
C GLU A 389 3.36 -0.59 -28.21
N VAL A 390 2.12 -0.22 -27.85
CA VAL A 390 1.82 1.13 -27.37
C VAL A 390 1.72 1.21 -25.84
N CYS A 391 2.06 0.12 -25.14
CA CYS A 391 1.97 0.01 -23.68
C CYS A 391 3.35 0.08 -23.03
N SER A 392 3.44 0.77 -21.90
CA SER A 392 4.65 0.83 -21.06
C SER A 392 4.29 0.68 -19.60
N LEU A 393 5.14 0.01 -18.81
CA LEU A 393 4.96 -0.12 -17.36
C LEU A 393 5.11 1.25 -16.69
N TYR A 394 4.26 1.52 -15.70
CA TYR A 394 4.47 2.69 -14.85
C TYR A 394 5.78 2.57 -14.07
N GLU A 395 6.50 3.68 -14.01
CA GLU A 395 7.63 3.84 -13.10
C GLU A 395 7.16 3.71 -11.65
N ASN A 396 8.09 3.42 -10.74
CA ASN A 396 7.82 3.41 -9.30
C ASN A 396 6.75 2.39 -8.88
N GLN A 397 6.54 1.32 -9.65
CA GLN A 397 5.62 0.25 -9.28
C GLN A 397 6.35 -0.82 -8.43
N PRO A 398 5.94 -1.06 -7.17
CA PRO A 398 6.48 -2.17 -6.39
C PRO A 398 6.22 -3.50 -7.10
N MET A 399 7.22 -4.37 -7.13
CA MET A 399 7.11 -5.68 -7.77
C MET A 399 6.11 -6.55 -7.01
N PRO A 400 5.06 -7.08 -7.67
CA PRO A 400 4.13 -8.00 -7.04
C PRO A 400 4.85 -9.24 -6.50
N ARG A 401 4.46 -9.71 -5.31
CA ARG A 401 5.07 -10.89 -4.66
C ARG A 401 5.16 -12.12 -5.57
N LYS A 402 4.17 -12.33 -6.44
CA LYS A 402 4.13 -13.44 -7.41
C LYS A 402 5.25 -13.41 -8.47
N LEU A 403 5.90 -12.26 -8.66
CA LEU A 403 7.03 -12.09 -9.59
C LEU A 403 8.38 -12.20 -8.88
N VAL A 404 8.39 -12.12 -7.55
CA VAL A 404 9.62 -12.19 -6.76
C VAL A 404 10.12 -13.63 -6.75
N THR A 405 11.33 -13.82 -7.26
CA THR A 405 11.98 -15.14 -7.29
C THR A 405 12.87 -15.37 -6.06
N ALA A 406 13.27 -16.62 -5.83
CA ALA A 406 14.21 -16.97 -4.76
C ALA A 406 15.58 -16.29 -4.93
N ASN A 407 16.06 -16.17 -6.18
CA ASN A 407 17.32 -15.49 -6.47
C ASN A 407 17.23 -14.00 -6.14
N MET A 408 16.17 -13.32 -6.59
CA MET A 408 15.95 -11.92 -6.24
C MET A 408 15.83 -11.71 -4.73
N THR A 409 15.17 -12.64 -4.01
CA THR A 409 15.09 -12.60 -2.54
C THR A 409 16.48 -12.70 -1.91
N ARG A 410 17.32 -13.63 -2.40
CA ARG A 410 18.72 -13.77 -1.94
C ARG A 410 19.51 -12.48 -2.17
N ASP A 411 19.32 -11.83 -3.32
CA ASP A 411 20.02 -10.60 -3.67
C ASP A 411 19.61 -9.42 -2.77
N ILE A 412 18.31 -9.24 -2.48
CA ILE A 412 17.85 -8.24 -1.51
C ILE A 412 18.45 -8.53 -0.13
N VAL A 413 18.44 -9.79 0.31
CA VAL A 413 18.98 -10.18 1.62
C VAL A 413 20.47 -9.91 1.69
N LYS A 414 21.24 -10.29 0.67
CA LYS A 414 22.68 -10.01 0.58
C LYS A 414 22.95 -8.51 0.63
N GLN A 415 22.17 -7.72 -0.09
CA GLN A 415 22.33 -6.27 -0.11
C GLN A 415 21.94 -5.63 1.23
N SER A 416 20.88 -6.11 1.88
CA SER A 416 20.35 -5.56 3.14
C SER A 416 21.17 -5.97 4.36
N ASN A 417 21.72 -7.19 4.35
CA ASN A 417 22.53 -7.75 5.45
C ASN A 417 24.03 -7.56 5.24
N SER A 418 24.45 -6.78 4.24
CA SER A 418 25.85 -6.40 4.04
C SER A 418 26.40 -5.45 5.11
N GLN A 419 25.58 -5.07 6.10
CA GLN A 419 25.90 -4.06 7.09
C GLN A 419 25.92 -4.63 8.50
N THR A 420 26.89 -4.18 9.30
CA THR A 420 26.90 -4.46 10.74
C THR A 420 25.76 -3.69 11.44
N PRO A 421 25.32 -4.12 12.63
CA PRO A 421 24.33 -3.37 13.41
C PRO A 421 24.72 -1.91 13.62
N THR A 422 26.00 -1.62 13.87
CA THR A 422 26.53 -0.26 14.02
C THR A 422 26.34 0.58 12.75
N GLN A 423 26.69 0.03 11.59
CA GLN A 423 26.52 0.73 10.31
C GLN A 423 25.04 0.98 10.00
N ARG A 424 24.18 -0.01 10.25
CA ARG A 424 22.73 0.13 10.06
C ARG A 424 22.17 1.21 10.97
N PHE A 425 22.57 1.25 12.24
CA PHE A 425 22.09 2.24 13.19
C PHE A 425 22.53 3.66 12.82
N ALA A 426 23.79 3.84 12.39
CA ALA A 426 24.28 5.12 11.90
C ALA A 426 23.46 5.64 10.69
N GLN A 427 23.00 4.74 9.81
CA GLN A 427 22.12 5.11 8.69
C GLN A 427 20.69 5.42 9.09
N ILE A 428 20.18 4.86 10.20
CA ILE A 428 18.85 5.22 10.73
C ILE A 428 18.90 6.60 11.39
N GLN A 429 20.04 7.00 11.95
CA GLN A 429 20.24 8.30 12.57
C GLN A 429 20.40 9.45 11.55
N GLN A 430 20.92 9.16 10.35
CA GLN A 430 21.02 10.09 9.22
C GLN A 430 19.67 10.25 8.52
#